data_AF-A0A6N6MR39-F1
#
_entry.id   AF-A0A6N6MR39-F1
#
_cell.length_a   1.000
_cell.length_b   1.000
_cell.length_c   1.000
_cell.angle_alpha   90.00
_cell.angle_beta   90.00
_cell.angle_gamma   90.00
#
_symmetry.space_group_name_H-M   'P 1'
#
loop_
_entity.id
_entity.type
_entity.pdbx_description
1 polymer ?
#
loop_
_entity_poly.entity_id
_entity_poly.type
_entity_poly.pdbx_seq_one_letter_code
_entity_poly.pdbx_strand_id
1 'polypeptide(L)'
;MAQNPAPRRPSLGARRRRFVLETPVEEPDGFGGVIRRYVAGPLLWGAMVPLGAPERVAGGRADPVPTHQVTLRRRPGLTPAMRLACGPRRFAIRSIAEAEAGGRDLVCRVEEIGGAGA
;
A
#
# COMPACT_ATOMS: atom_id res chain seq x y z
N MET A 1 10.96 -21.86 11.10
CA MET A 1 11.58 -20.78 10.30
C MET A 1 10.63 -20.47 9.14
N ALA A 2 9.80 -19.43 9.26
CA ALA A 2 8.79 -19.12 8.26
C ALA A 2 9.47 -18.64 6.97
N GLN A 3 9.30 -19.39 5.89
CA GLN A 3 9.79 -19.05 4.57
C GLN A 3 9.09 -17.76 4.12
N ASN A 4 9.78 -16.63 4.12
CA ASN A 4 9.30 -15.42 3.45
C ASN A 4 9.39 -15.70 1.94
N PRO A 5 8.27 -15.90 1.22
CA PRO A 5 8.35 -16.18 -0.20
C PRO A 5 8.95 -14.98 -0.92
N ALA A 6 9.91 -15.24 -1.81
CA ALA A 6 10.47 -14.21 -2.68
C ALA A 6 9.34 -13.44 -3.40
N PRO A 7 9.47 -12.11 -3.57
CA PRO A 7 8.44 -11.31 -4.23
C PRO A 7 8.15 -11.88 -5.63
N ARG A 8 6.97 -12.50 -5.79
CA ARG A 8 6.53 -13.05 -7.08
C ARG A 8 6.38 -11.89 -8.06
N ARG A 9 7.14 -11.93 -9.17
CA ARG A 9 6.94 -11.05 -10.32
C ARG A 9 5.46 -11.07 -10.73
N PRO A 10 4.85 -9.95 -11.13
CA PRO A 10 3.45 -9.94 -11.54
C PRO A 10 3.26 -10.93 -12.71
N SER A 11 2.31 -11.86 -12.57
CA SER A 11 1.88 -12.71 -13.67
C SER A 11 1.29 -11.85 -14.79
N LEU A 12 1.32 -12.34 -16.04
CA LEU A 12 0.79 -11.64 -17.21
C LEU A 12 -0.69 -11.17 -17.06
N GLY A 13 -1.44 -11.74 -16.10
CA GLY A 13 -2.80 -11.31 -15.73
C GLY A 13 -2.89 -10.15 -14.73
N ALA A 14 -1.78 -9.59 -14.25
CA ALA A 14 -1.78 -8.47 -13.31
C ALA A 14 -2.18 -7.18 -14.05
N ARG A 15 -3.47 -6.89 -14.05
CA ARG A 15 -4.08 -5.76 -14.77
C ARG A 15 -3.40 -4.43 -14.36
N ARG A 16 -2.82 -3.72 -15.34
CA ARG A 16 -2.26 -2.37 -15.11
C ARG A 16 -3.39 -1.42 -14.70
N ARG A 17 -3.19 -0.73 -13.58
CA ARG A 17 -4.13 0.24 -12.99
C ARG A 17 -3.42 1.57 -12.77
N ARG A 18 -4.19 2.65 -12.78
CA ARG A 18 -3.74 3.99 -12.38
C ARG A 18 -3.92 4.14 -10.86
N PHE A 19 -2.90 4.66 -10.21
CA PHE A 19 -2.91 5.03 -8.81
C PHE A 19 -2.58 6.51 -8.66
N VAL A 20 -3.23 7.21 -7.74
CA VAL A 20 -2.72 8.48 -7.22
C VAL A 20 -1.89 8.15 -5.99
N LEU A 21 -0.66 8.65 -5.91
CA LEU A 21 0.15 8.60 -4.70
C LEU A 21 -0.28 9.72 -3.77
N GLU A 22 -0.89 9.39 -2.65
CA GLU A 22 -1.31 10.37 -1.65
C GLU A 22 -0.21 10.53 -0.58
N THR A 23 0.22 11.76 -0.36
CA THR A 23 1.30 12.11 0.59
C THR A 23 0.70 12.61 1.90
N PRO A 24 1.19 12.16 3.07
CA PRO A 24 0.74 12.69 4.35
C PRO A 24 1.20 14.13 4.54
N VAL A 25 0.32 14.97 5.07
CA VAL A 25 0.61 16.30 5.58
C VAL A 25 0.13 16.34 7.01
N GLU A 26 0.99 16.76 7.92
CA GLU A 26 0.71 16.83 9.35
C GLU A 26 0.58 18.28 9.76
N GLU A 27 -0.47 18.56 10.53
CA GLU A 27 -0.73 19.86 11.11
C GLU A 27 -0.92 19.70 12.62
N PRO A 28 -0.40 20.63 13.45
CA PRO A 28 -0.69 20.61 14.87
C PRO A 28 -2.20 20.67 15.12
N ASP A 29 -2.69 19.86 16.05
CA ASP A 29 -4.11 19.86 16.42
C ASP A 29 -4.50 20.98 17.41
N GLY A 30 -3.52 21.76 17.89
CA GLY A 30 -3.72 22.81 18.90
C GLY A 30 -3.75 22.32 20.36
N PHE A 31 -3.70 21.00 20.59
CA PHE A 31 -3.75 20.36 21.92
C PHE A 31 -2.52 19.48 22.21
N GLY A 32 -1.48 19.58 21.38
CA GLY A 32 -0.22 18.84 21.53
C GLY A 32 -0.16 17.54 20.73
N GLY A 33 -1.17 17.24 19.91
CA GLY A 33 -1.15 16.17 18.92
C GLY A 33 -1.04 16.68 17.48
N VAL A 34 -1.26 15.77 16.53
CA VAL A 34 -1.15 16.06 15.09
C VAL A 34 -2.36 15.52 14.33
N ILE A 35 -2.88 16.33 13.42
CA ILE A 35 -3.88 15.93 12.43
C ILE A 35 -3.13 15.57 11.15
N ARG A 36 -3.26 14.30 10.73
CA ARG A 36 -2.67 13.82 9.47
C ARG A 36 -3.72 13.79 8.36
N ARG A 37 -3.58 14.69 7.40
CA ARG A 37 -4.33 14.69 6.13
C ARG A 37 -3.50 14.07 5.01
N TYR A 38 -4.15 13.68 3.93
CA TYR A 38 -3.49 13.12 2.75
C TYR A 38 -3.81 13.98 1.54
N VAL A 39 -2.77 14.43 0.84
CA VAL A 39 -2.90 15.26 -0.35
C VAL A 39 -2.57 14.45 -1.59
N ALA A 40 -3.30 14.68 -2.68
CA ALA A 40 -3.04 14.03 -3.95
C ALA A 40 -1.68 14.44 -4.50
N GLY A 41 -0.84 13.46 -4.80
CA GLY A 41 0.45 13.63 -5.45
C GLY A 41 0.46 13.04 -6.87
N PRO A 42 1.60 12.49 -7.34
CA PRO A 42 1.74 12.05 -8.72
C PRO A 42 0.90 10.81 -9.07
N LEU A 43 0.54 10.70 -10.34
CA LEU A 43 -0.07 9.50 -10.91
C LEU A 43 1.00 8.42 -11.15
N LEU A 44 0.69 7.20 -10.72
CA LEU A 44 1.50 6.00 -10.89
C LEU A 44 0.73 4.96 -11.72
N TRP A 45 1.49 4.16 -12.48
CA TRP A 45 0.97 2.95 -13.10
C TRP A 45 1.54 1.74 -12.38
N GLY A 46 0.68 0.78 -12.06
CA GLY A 46 1.08 -0.43 -11.35
C GLY A 46 0.20 -1.62 -11.64
N ALA A 47 0.73 -2.80 -11.36
CA ALA A 47 -0.03 -4.04 -11.32
C ALA A 47 -0.49 -4.29 -9.89
N MET A 48 -1.75 -4.71 -9.70
CA MET A 48 -2.29 -5.05 -8.37
C MET A 48 -2.87 -6.45 -8.38
N VAL A 49 -2.54 -7.22 -7.35
CA VAL A 49 -3.10 -8.55 -7.10
C VAL A 49 -3.59 -8.64 -5.64
N PRO A 50 -4.75 -9.26 -5.37
CA PRO A 50 -5.16 -9.57 -4.01
C PRO A 50 -4.22 -10.63 -3.42
N LEU A 51 -3.92 -10.53 -2.12
CA LEU A 51 -3.07 -11.50 -1.41
C LEU A 51 -3.87 -12.66 -0.78
N GLY A 52 -5.20 -12.68 -0.96
CA GLY A 52 -6.12 -13.58 -0.26
C GLY A 52 -6.58 -12.97 1.06
N ALA A 53 -7.78 -13.35 1.52
CA ALA A 53 -8.27 -12.89 2.82
C ALA A 53 -7.41 -13.51 3.94
N PRO A 54 -6.95 -12.74 4.94
CA PRO A 54 -6.54 -13.36 6.19
C PRO A 54 -7.76 -14.10 6.74
N GLU A 55 -7.60 -15.38 7.02
CA GLU A 55 -8.56 -16.14 7.81
C GLU A 55 -8.81 -15.33 9.09
N ARG A 56 -10.03 -14.81 9.25
CA ARG A 56 -10.40 -14.00 10.42
C ARG A 56 -10.33 -14.91 11.64
N VAL A 57 -9.19 -14.97 12.30
CA VAL A 57 -9.08 -15.54 13.64
C VAL A 57 -9.85 -14.59 14.55
N ALA A 58 -11.07 -15.00 14.89
CA ALA A 58 -11.85 -14.41 15.97
C ALA A 58 -11.05 -14.57 17.27
N GLY A 59 -10.37 -13.52 17.71
CA GLY A 59 -9.57 -13.58 18.92
C GLY A 59 -8.53 -12.48 19.05
N GLY A 60 -8.98 -11.24 19.27
CA GLY A 60 -8.23 -10.27 20.08
C GLY A 60 -6.86 -9.81 19.59
N ARG A 61 -6.81 -9.15 18.43
CA ARG A 61 -5.97 -7.98 18.04
C ARG A 61 -5.81 -8.04 16.52
N ALA A 62 -6.49 -7.14 15.82
CA ALA A 62 -6.40 -7.05 14.36
C ALA A 62 -5.05 -6.42 14.01
N ASP A 63 -4.01 -7.25 13.89
CA ASP A 63 -2.80 -6.79 13.24
C ASP A 63 -3.14 -6.40 11.79
N PRO A 64 -2.71 -5.22 11.30
CA PRO A 64 -2.99 -4.77 9.95
C PRO A 64 -2.36 -5.72 8.92
N VAL A 65 -3.17 -6.65 8.39
CA VAL A 65 -2.72 -7.63 7.40
C VAL A 65 -2.79 -7.00 6.00
N PRO A 66 -1.70 -7.02 5.22
CA PRO A 66 -1.72 -6.53 3.84
C PRO A 66 -2.68 -7.37 2.98
N THR A 67 -3.73 -6.72 2.51
CA THR A 67 -4.79 -7.30 1.67
C THR A 67 -4.39 -7.46 0.19
N HIS A 68 -3.48 -6.62 -0.30
CA HIS A 68 -3.10 -6.55 -1.71
C HIS A 68 -1.60 -6.36 -1.86
N GLN A 69 -1.08 -6.79 -3.00
CA GLN A 69 0.27 -6.49 -3.46
C GLN A 69 0.19 -5.60 -4.70
N VAL A 70 0.92 -4.50 -4.70
CA VAL A 70 1.05 -3.58 -5.82
C VAL A 70 2.49 -3.56 -6.30
N THR A 71 2.72 -3.84 -7.58
CA THR A 71 4.02 -3.69 -8.22
C THR A 71 4.05 -2.38 -9.00
N LEU A 72 5.04 -1.53 -8.70
CA LEU A 72 5.24 -0.21 -9.28
C LEU A 72 6.65 -0.11 -9.86
N ARG A 73 6.86 0.76 -10.85
CA ARG A 73 8.22 1.08 -11.29
C ARG A 73 8.96 1.82 -10.16
N ARG A 74 10.23 1.48 -9.96
CA ARG A 74 11.10 2.11 -8.95
C ARG A 74 11.19 3.60 -9.16
N ARG A 75 11.06 4.34 -8.06
CA ARG A 75 11.15 5.80 -8.00
C ARG A 75 11.61 6.24 -6.61
N PRO A 76 12.34 7.37 -6.50
CA PRO A 76 12.65 7.95 -5.20
C PRO A 76 11.40 8.50 -4.52
N GLY A 77 11.48 8.63 -3.18
CA GLY A 77 10.47 9.32 -2.37
C GLY A 77 9.21 8.51 -2.03
N LEU A 78 9.12 7.23 -2.40
CA LEU A 78 8.01 6.38 -1.96
C LEU A 78 8.27 5.90 -0.53
N THR A 79 7.33 6.15 0.40
CA THR A 79 7.47 5.77 1.82
C THR A 79 6.22 5.06 2.36
N PRO A 80 6.33 4.26 3.43
CA PRO A 80 5.17 3.62 4.06
C PRO A 80 4.17 4.61 4.68
N ALA A 81 4.55 5.87 4.88
CA ALA A 81 3.64 6.90 5.37
C ALA A 81 2.63 7.37 4.30
N MET A 82 2.87 7.03 3.03
CA MET A 82 2.00 7.37 1.90
C MET A 82 0.89 6.34 1.68
N ARG A 83 -0.09 6.72 0.85
CA ARG A 83 -1.20 5.84 0.43
C ARG A 83 -1.30 5.78 -1.09
N LEU A 84 -1.85 4.69 -1.59
CA LEU A 84 -2.23 4.56 -3.00
C LEU A 84 -3.74 4.67 -3.12
N ALA A 85 -4.23 5.54 -3.99
CA ALA A 85 -5.64 5.65 -4.33
C ALA A 85 -5.90 5.07 -5.72
N CYS A 86 -6.87 4.15 -5.84
CA CYS A 86 -7.30 3.57 -7.10
C CYS A 86 -8.81 3.82 -7.28
N GLY A 87 -9.15 4.96 -7.89
CA GLY A 87 -10.53 5.42 -7.94
C GLY A 87 -11.07 5.71 -6.52
N PRO A 88 -12.18 5.10 -6.09
CA PRO A 88 -12.74 5.32 -4.75
C PRO A 88 -11.96 4.58 -3.64
N ARG A 89 -11.19 3.54 -3.98
CA ARG A 89 -10.51 2.69 -3.00
C ARG A 89 -9.19 3.31 -2.54
N ARG A 90 -8.88 3.19 -1.26
CA ARG A 90 -7.65 3.68 -0.63
C ARG A 90 -6.84 2.54 -0.05
N PHE A 91 -5.52 2.59 -0.20
CA PHE A 91 -4.63 1.54 0.25
C PHE A 91 -3.47 2.13 1.04
N ALA A 92 -3.35 1.78 2.32
CA ALA A 92 -2.19 2.10 3.16
C ALA A 92 -1.00 1.26 2.73
N ILE A 93 0.15 1.90 2.54
CA ILE A 93 1.40 1.18 2.27
C ILE A 93 1.91 0.61 3.60
N ARG A 94 1.98 -0.72 3.70
CA ARG A 94 2.48 -1.40 4.91
C ARG A 94 3.96 -1.75 4.78
N SER A 95 4.40 -2.12 3.58
CA SER A 95 5.82 -2.30 3.30
C SER A 95 6.15 -2.03 1.84
N ILE A 96 7.42 -1.73 1.58
CA ILE A 96 7.99 -1.52 0.25
C ILE A 96 9.25 -2.38 0.18
N ALA A 97 9.38 -3.18 -0.87
CA ALA A 97 10.57 -3.98 -1.15
C ALA A 97 10.94 -3.87 -2.63
N GLU A 98 12.19 -4.14 -2.97
CA GLU A 98 12.57 -4.32 -4.37
C GLU A 98 12.04 -5.67 -4.88
N ALA A 99 11.48 -5.70 -6.10
CA ALA A 99 11.03 -6.97 -6.70
C ALA A 99 12.21 -7.92 -6.94
N GLU A 100 13.38 -7.35 -7.22
CA GLU A 100 14.67 -8.00 -7.37
C GLU A 100 15.71 -6.99 -6.90
N ALA A 101 16.77 -7.45 -6.23
CA ALA A 101 17.84 -6.57 -5.77
C ALA A 101 18.44 -5.80 -6.96
N GLY A 102 18.39 -4.47 -6.92
CA GLY A 102 18.82 -3.60 -8.03
C GLY A 102 17.85 -3.53 -9.22
N GLY A 103 16.72 -4.24 -9.18
CA GLY A 103 15.73 -4.31 -10.26
C GLY A 103 15.02 -3.00 -10.60
N ARG A 104 14.10 -3.04 -11.57
CA ARG A 104 13.37 -1.83 -12.03
C ARG A 104 12.07 -1.57 -11.28
N ASP A 105 11.64 -2.51 -10.46
CA ASP A 105 10.32 -2.52 -9.85
C ASP A 105 10.39 -2.60 -8.32
N LEU A 106 9.38 -2.01 -7.69
CA LEU A 106 9.10 -2.08 -6.27
C LEU A 106 7.82 -2.89 -6.06
N VAL A 107 7.81 -3.68 -4.99
CA VAL A 107 6.65 -4.43 -4.51
C VAL A 107 6.19 -3.79 -3.21
N CYS A 108 4.99 -3.22 -3.25
CA CYS A 108 4.31 -2.65 -2.10
C CYS A 108 3.30 -3.65 -1.58
N ARG A 109 3.38 -4.01 -0.29
CA ARG A 109 2.28 -4.69 0.39
C ARG A 109 1.38 -3.63 0.98
N VAL A 110 0.10 -3.69 0.64
CA VAL A 110 -0.86 -2.64 0.98
C VAL A 110 -2.11 -3.22 1.61
N GLU A 111 -2.68 -2.44 2.52
CA GLU A 111 -3.94 -2.73 3.17
C GLU A 111 -5.01 -1.80 2.62
N GLU A 112 -6.12 -2.36 2.17
CA GLU A 112 -7.28 -1.56 1.81
C GLU A 112 -7.89 -0.92 3.05
N ILE A 113 -7.92 0.40 3.06
CA ILE A 113 -8.58 1.17 4.09
C ILE A 113 -10.02 1.31 3.62
N GLY A 114 -10.92 0.55 4.24
CA GLY A 114 -12.34 0.80 4.11
C GLY A 114 -12.60 2.24 4.55
N GLY A 115 -13.17 3.05 3.67
CA GLY A 115 -13.79 4.28 4.14
C GLY A 115 -14.80 3.84 5.20
N ALA A 116 -14.58 4.24 6.46
CA ALA A 116 -15.68 4.29 7.40
C ALA A 116 -16.78 5.07 6.66
N GLY A 117 -17.88 4.37 6.35
CA GLY A 117 -19.03 4.99 5.75
C GLY A 117 -19.40 6.22 6.57
N ALA A 118 -19.74 7.27 5.83
CA ALA A 118 -20.45 8.43 6.33
C ALA A 118 -21.62 8.04 7.23
#